data_AF-G2Y784-F1
#
_entry.id   AF-G2Y784-F1
#
_cell.length_a   1.000
_cell.length_b   1.000
_cell.length_c   1.000
_cell.angle_alpha   90.00
_cell.angle_beta   90.00
_cell.angle_gamma   90.00
#
_symmetry.space_group_name_H-M   'P 1'
#
loop_
_entity.id
_entity.type
_entity.pdbx_description
1 polymer ?
#
loop_
_entity_poly.entity_id
_entity_poly.type
_entity_poly.pdbx_seq_one_letter_code
_entity_poly.pdbx_strand_id
1 'polypeptide(L)'
;MMEEIYQQWQQWDQYDDEHNINRPHLPYYIIPTKGALDFLAAQINKYCFLFEHILSHTGKTYSLPETTVMITALRALRFSYGSNLLQQESLLYKDRWEHMRDSRLIVKEGLGMQDTMERCGLGWFLPKFNWATCRLAPPHGDNILVGSALVHKEYKRRWRAVKDLRDVYIRFNQAASWYDRYKSGLM
;
A
#
# COMPACT_ATOMS: atom_id res chain seq x y z
N MET A 1 -24.14 1.77 -35.75
CA MET A 1 -23.76 1.77 -34.32
C MET A 1 -22.52 0.92 -34.04
N MET A 2 -22.51 -0.41 -34.26
CA MET A 2 -21.28 -1.22 -34.09
C MET A 2 -20.24 -0.96 -35.19
N GLU A 3 -20.64 -0.80 -36.46
CA GLU A 3 -19.73 -0.34 -37.53
C GLU A 3 -19.13 1.05 -37.26
N GLU A 4 -19.92 1.97 -36.72
CA GLU A 4 -19.47 3.35 -36.43
C GLU A 4 -18.43 3.38 -35.33
N ILE A 5 -18.60 2.54 -34.30
CA ILE A 5 -17.60 2.34 -33.24
C ILE A 5 -16.32 1.72 -33.85
N TYR A 6 -16.44 0.73 -34.74
CA TYR A 6 -15.28 0.08 -35.35
C TYR A 6 -14.47 1.03 -36.24
N GLN A 7 -15.16 1.88 -37.00
CA GLN A 7 -14.56 2.94 -37.83
C GLN A 7 -13.89 4.01 -36.97
N GLN A 8 -14.50 4.36 -35.83
CA GLN A 8 -13.94 5.31 -34.88
C GLN A 8 -12.67 4.78 -34.21
N TRP A 9 -12.57 3.47 -33.98
CA TRP A 9 -11.36 2.82 -33.46
C TRP A 9 -10.24 2.78 -34.51
N GLN A 10 -10.57 2.51 -35.79
CA GLN A 10 -9.59 2.62 -36.88
C GLN A 10 -9.07 4.05 -37.08
N GLN A 11 -9.89 5.06 -36.84
CA GLN A 11 -9.45 6.47 -36.87
C GLN A 11 -8.58 6.84 -35.66
N TRP A 12 -8.77 6.21 -34.50
CA TRP A 12 -7.93 6.45 -33.31
C TRP A 12 -6.57 5.74 -33.38
N ASP A 13 -6.47 4.67 -34.18
CA ASP A 13 -5.20 4.03 -34.54
C ASP A 13 -4.34 4.87 -35.51
N GLN A 14 -4.82 6.06 -35.93
CA GLN A 14 -4.08 7.02 -36.76
C GLN A 14 -3.35 8.11 -35.96
N TYR A 15 -2.97 7.86 -34.71
CA TYR A 15 -1.88 8.65 -34.13
C TYR A 15 -0.56 8.21 -34.78
N ASP A 16 -0.23 8.96 -35.83
CA ASP A 16 1.02 8.94 -36.60
C ASP A 16 2.26 8.67 -35.73
N ASP A 17 2.83 7.48 -35.87
CA ASP A 17 4.25 7.21 -35.64
C ASP A 17 5.09 7.67 -36.85
N GLU A 18 4.86 8.90 -37.36
CA GLU A 18 5.80 9.54 -38.29
C GLU A 18 7.07 10.07 -37.59
N HIS A 19 7.34 9.66 -36.35
CA HIS A 19 8.57 10.01 -35.64
C HIS A 19 9.39 8.76 -35.27
N ASN A 20 10.37 8.50 -36.14
CA ASN A 20 11.62 7.78 -35.90
C ASN A 20 11.62 6.26 -36.19
N ILE A 21 11.79 5.94 -37.48
CA ILE A 21 11.98 4.61 -38.09
C ILE A 21 13.13 3.77 -37.45
N ASN A 22 13.93 4.36 -36.55
CA ASN A 22 15.01 3.67 -35.82
C ASN A 22 14.69 3.30 -34.37
N ARG A 23 13.44 3.47 -33.88
CA ARG A 23 13.08 2.94 -32.56
C ARG A 23 12.82 1.44 -32.69
N PRO A 24 13.50 0.57 -31.92
CA PRO A 24 13.17 -0.85 -31.92
C PRO A 24 11.70 -0.99 -31.52
N HIS A 25 10.89 -1.62 -32.38
CA HIS A 25 9.52 -1.99 -32.06
C HIS A 25 9.53 -2.79 -30.76
N LEU A 26 9.12 -2.16 -29.66
CA LEU A 26 8.96 -2.84 -28.39
C LEU A 26 7.83 -3.87 -28.57
N PRO A 27 7.98 -5.11 -28.09
CA PRO A 27 6.92 -6.09 -28.19
C PRO A 27 5.69 -5.57 -27.43
N TYR A 28 4.55 -5.50 -28.11
CA TYR A 28 3.28 -5.23 -27.44
C TYR A 28 2.91 -6.48 -26.61
N TYR A 29 2.75 -6.30 -25.31
CA TYR A 29 2.36 -7.38 -24.42
C TYR A 29 0.84 -7.58 -24.49
N ILE A 30 0.39 -8.71 -25.02
CA ILE A 30 -1.01 -9.14 -24.88
C ILE A 30 -1.14 -9.86 -23.55
N ILE A 31 -1.65 -9.18 -22.54
CA ILE A 31 -1.91 -9.75 -21.21
C ILE A 31 -3.40 -10.09 -21.13
N PRO A 32 -3.79 -11.33 -20.82
CA PRO A 32 -5.19 -11.68 -20.61
C PRO A 32 -5.81 -10.78 -19.54
N THR A 33 -7.02 -10.23 -19.80
CA THR A 33 -7.72 -9.34 -18.86
C THR A 33 -7.80 -9.93 -17.46
N LYS A 34 -8.10 -11.23 -17.36
CA LYS A 34 -8.14 -11.94 -16.08
C LYS A 34 -6.79 -11.87 -15.35
N GLY A 35 -5.67 -12.08 -16.04
CA GLY A 35 -4.33 -12.02 -15.44
C GLY A 35 -3.97 -10.62 -14.93
N ALA A 36 -4.33 -9.58 -15.69
CA ALA A 36 -4.13 -8.20 -15.27
C ALA A 36 -4.97 -7.86 -14.02
N LEU A 37 -6.25 -8.27 -14.00
CA LEU A 37 -7.13 -8.04 -12.86
C LEU A 37 -6.71 -8.84 -11.62
N ASP A 38 -6.33 -10.11 -11.79
CA ASP A 38 -5.81 -10.95 -10.70
C ASP A 38 -4.53 -10.35 -10.11
N PHE A 39 -3.64 -9.83 -10.96
CA PHE A 39 -2.43 -9.14 -10.52
C PHE A 39 -2.76 -7.88 -9.71
N LEU A 40 -3.63 -7.01 -10.22
CA LEU A 40 -4.05 -5.80 -9.51
C LEU A 40 -4.71 -6.14 -8.17
N ALA A 41 -5.60 -7.14 -8.16
CA ALA A 41 -6.23 -7.64 -6.94
C ALA A 41 -5.19 -8.14 -5.94
N ALA A 42 -4.18 -8.90 -6.39
CA ALA A 42 -3.08 -9.36 -5.52
C ALA A 42 -2.24 -8.19 -4.96
N GLN A 43 -1.96 -7.16 -5.77
CA GLN A 43 -1.23 -5.96 -5.32
C GLN A 43 -1.99 -5.20 -4.23
N ILE A 44 -3.32 -5.19 -4.27
CA ILE A 44 -4.17 -4.58 -3.25
C ILE A 44 -4.25 -5.50 -2.01
N ASN A 45 -4.58 -6.77 -2.24
CA ASN A 45 -4.87 -7.74 -1.19
C ASN A 45 -3.67 -7.99 -0.27
N LYS A 46 -2.43 -7.88 -0.76
CA LYS A 46 -1.25 -8.03 0.09
C LYS A 46 -1.22 -7.02 1.25
N TYR A 47 -1.72 -5.79 1.03
CA TYR A 47 -1.78 -4.77 2.08
C TYR A 47 -2.97 -4.97 3.01
N CYS A 48 -4.12 -5.39 2.49
CA CYS A 48 -5.27 -5.78 3.31
C CYS A 48 -4.91 -6.93 4.24
N PHE A 49 -4.34 -8.00 3.66
CA PHE A 49 -3.87 -9.16 4.41
C PHE A 49 -2.82 -8.79 5.44
N LEU A 50 -1.85 -7.94 5.09
CA LEU A 50 -0.85 -7.49 6.05
C LEU A 50 -1.48 -6.76 7.26
N PHE A 51 -2.46 -5.88 7.01
CA PHE A 51 -3.17 -5.19 8.08
C PHE A 51 -3.94 -6.17 8.98
N GLU A 52 -4.76 -7.04 8.39
CA GLU A 52 -5.58 -8.02 9.11
C GLU A 52 -4.73 -9.04 9.87
N HIS A 53 -3.63 -9.48 9.26
CA HIS A 53 -2.67 -10.40 9.87
C HIS A 53 -2.05 -9.79 11.13
N ILE A 54 -1.55 -8.56 11.06
CA ILE A 54 -1.01 -7.88 12.25
C ILE A 54 -2.10 -7.62 13.27
N LEU A 55 -3.29 -7.21 12.83
CA LEU A 55 -4.44 -6.91 13.71
C LEU A 55 -4.92 -8.15 14.49
N SER A 56 -4.92 -9.32 13.87
CA SER A 56 -5.31 -10.59 14.50
C SER A 56 -4.27 -11.12 15.49
N HIS A 57 -2.98 -10.87 15.23
CA HIS A 57 -1.89 -11.30 16.10
C HIS A 57 -1.63 -10.33 17.25
N THR A 58 -2.21 -9.13 17.20
CA THR A 58 -2.13 -8.16 18.28
C THR A 58 -3.18 -8.44 19.34
N GLY A 59 -2.73 -8.72 20.57
CA GLY A 59 -3.61 -8.94 21.72
C GLY A 59 -4.37 -7.69 22.17
N LYS A 60 -4.72 -7.62 23.46
CA LYS A 60 -5.50 -6.49 24.02
C LYS A 60 -4.81 -5.12 23.91
N THR A 61 -3.50 -5.07 23.66
CA THR A 61 -2.70 -3.84 23.50
C THR A 61 -1.84 -3.90 22.25
N TYR A 62 -1.80 -2.80 21.49
CA TYR A 62 -0.94 -2.66 20.31
C TYR A 62 0.44 -2.14 20.70
N SER A 63 1.50 -2.82 20.24
CA SER A 63 2.85 -2.23 20.31
C SER A 63 3.02 -1.15 19.23
N LEU A 64 3.96 -0.24 19.47
CA LEU A 64 4.32 0.80 18.50
C LEU A 64 4.80 0.20 17.16
N PRO A 65 5.66 -0.84 17.12
CA PRO A 65 6.07 -1.49 15.86
C PRO A 65 4.90 -2.07 15.07
N GLU A 66 3.96 -2.75 15.74
CA GLU A 66 2.76 -3.31 15.09
C GLU A 66 1.87 -2.22 14.51
N THR A 67 1.68 -1.15 15.26
CA THR A 67 0.93 0.02 14.80
C THR A 67 1.57 0.62 13.55
N THR A 68 2.89 0.73 13.51
CA THR A 68 3.61 1.25 12.34
C THR A 68 3.40 0.38 11.12
N VAL A 69 3.45 -0.95 11.25
CA VAL A 69 3.18 -1.87 10.14
C VAL A 69 1.74 -1.71 9.64
N MET A 70 0.76 -1.67 10.55
CA MET A 70 -0.64 -1.45 10.18
C MET A 70 -0.86 -0.10 9.45
N ILE A 71 -0.26 0.98 9.94
CA ILE A 71 -0.34 2.30 9.29
C ILE A 71 0.34 2.28 7.93
N THR A 72 1.47 1.58 7.81
CA THR A 72 2.19 1.42 6.55
C THR A 72 1.32 0.69 5.52
N ALA A 73 0.65 -0.39 5.91
CA ALA A 73 -0.27 -1.14 5.07
C ALA A 73 -1.44 -0.25 4.60
N LEU A 74 -2.09 0.50 5.50
CA LEU A 74 -3.19 1.40 5.15
C LEU A 74 -2.76 2.55 4.23
N ARG A 75 -1.57 3.11 4.44
CA ARG A 75 -1.02 4.12 3.54
C ARG A 75 -0.73 3.52 2.16
N ALA A 76 -0.09 2.36 2.10
CA ALA A 76 0.15 1.69 0.83
C ALA A 76 -1.16 1.38 0.08
N LEU A 77 -2.20 0.93 0.80
CA LEU A 77 -3.53 0.70 0.24
C LEU A 77 -4.14 1.97 -0.38
N ARG A 78 -4.05 3.12 0.31
CA ARG A 78 -4.53 4.42 -0.19
C ARG A 78 -3.90 4.82 -1.53
N PHE A 79 -2.63 4.48 -1.74
CA PHE A 79 -1.91 4.79 -2.99
C PHE A 79 -1.96 3.66 -4.03
N SER A 80 -2.56 2.51 -3.70
CA SER A 80 -2.71 1.37 -4.63
C SER A 80 -3.96 1.46 -5.50
N TYR A 81 -4.99 2.22 -5.09
CA TYR A 81 -6.31 2.23 -5.74
C TYR A 81 -6.70 3.60 -6.35
N GLY A 82 -5.83 4.60 -6.31
CA GLY A 82 -6.19 5.96 -6.73
C GLY A 82 -5.15 6.59 -7.65
N SER A 83 -5.57 7.62 -8.38
CA SER A 83 -4.70 8.55 -9.13
C SER A 83 -3.84 9.44 -8.20
N ASN A 84 -3.61 8.99 -6.97
CA ASN A 84 -2.83 9.72 -5.99
C ASN A 84 -1.35 9.67 -6.39
N LEU A 85 -0.69 10.82 -6.30
CA LEU A 85 0.73 10.93 -6.61
C LEU A 85 1.55 10.25 -5.50
N LEU A 86 1.97 9.00 -5.73
CA LEU A 86 2.80 8.23 -4.79
C LEU A 86 4.05 9.00 -4.35
N GLN A 87 4.62 9.82 -5.24
CA GLN A 87 5.74 10.72 -5.00
C GLN A 87 5.55 11.66 -3.79
N GLN A 88 4.30 12.01 -3.46
CA GLN A 88 3.98 12.86 -2.32
C GLN A 88 4.01 12.09 -0.99
N GLU A 89 3.90 10.76 -1.00
CA GLU A 89 3.99 9.92 0.19
C GLU A 89 5.43 9.50 0.45
N SER A 90 6.15 10.36 1.17
CA SER A 90 7.56 10.13 1.52
C SER A 90 7.86 8.78 2.19
N LEU A 91 6.94 8.25 3.01
CA LEU A 91 7.10 6.94 3.66
C LEU A 91 7.20 5.79 2.65
N LEU A 92 6.42 5.84 1.58
CA LEU A 92 6.36 4.77 0.58
C LEU A 92 7.40 5.00 -0.52
N TYR A 93 7.48 6.24 -1.00
CA TYR A 93 8.25 6.58 -2.20
C TYR A 93 9.75 6.66 -1.97
N LYS A 94 10.18 7.43 -0.96
CA LYS A 94 11.60 7.70 -0.71
C LYS A 94 12.28 6.54 0.02
N ASP A 95 13.58 6.38 -0.22
CA ASP A 95 14.41 5.40 0.49
C ASP A 95 14.92 5.96 1.84
N ARG A 96 15.79 6.96 1.80
CA ARG A 96 16.39 7.58 2.99
C ARG A 96 16.63 9.07 2.75
N TRP A 97 16.41 9.89 3.78
CA TRP A 97 16.75 11.32 3.75
C TRP A 97 17.11 11.82 5.13
N GLU A 98 17.89 12.90 5.19
CA GLU A 98 18.41 13.45 6.42
C GLU A 98 17.81 14.83 6.67
N HIS A 99 17.57 15.15 7.94
CA HIS A 99 17.02 16.44 8.35
C HIS A 99 17.74 16.94 9.60
N MET A 100 18.25 18.17 9.54
CA MET A 100 18.84 18.83 10.71
C MET A 100 17.74 19.44 11.57
N ARG A 101 17.69 19.04 12.84
CA ARG A 101 16.79 19.64 13.83
C ARG A 101 17.56 19.88 15.11
N ASP A 102 17.54 21.13 15.60
CA ASP A 102 18.20 21.52 16.86
C ASP A 102 19.67 21.06 16.91
N SER A 103 20.41 21.23 15.81
CA SER A 103 21.82 20.81 15.65
C SER A 103 22.07 19.30 15.74
N ARG A 104 21.01 18.47 15.73
CA ARG A 104 21.08 17.01 15.65
C ARG A 104 20.69 16.54 14.26
N LEU A 105 21.53 15.70 13.66
CA LEU A 105 21.22 15.00 12.41
C LEU A 105 20.17 13.92 12.70
N ILE A 106 19.00 14.03 12.07
CA ILE A 106 17.93 13.03 12.14
C ILE A 106 17.85 12.30 10.81
N VAL A 107 18.16 11.01 10.84
CA VAL A 107 17.98 10.12 9.68
C VAL A 107 16.53 9.65 9.64
N LYS A 108 15.91 9.78 8.47
CA LYS A 108 14.56 9.29 8.20
C LYS A 108 14.62 8.29 7.06
N GLU A 109 13.78 7.28 7.14
CA GLU A 109 13.68 6.27 6.10
C GLU A 109 12.23 6.09 5.65
N GLY A 110 12.09 5.72 4.38
CA GLY A 110 10.88 5.18 3.79
C GLY A 110 11.16 3.81 3.18
N LEU A 111 10.20 3.31 2.41
CA LEU A 111 10.20 1.96 1.85
C LEU A 111 10.79 1.91 0.43
N GLY A 112 11.17 3.05 -0.14
CA GLY A 112 11.95 3.13 -1.38
C GLY A 112 11.26 2.59 -2.63
N MET A 113 9.93 2.73 -2.73
CA MET A 113 9.20 2.29 -3.93
C MET A 113 9.71 2.99 -5.20
N GLN A 114 10.27 4.18 -5.10
CA GLN A 114 10.91 4.88 -6.22
C GLN A 114 11.94 3.98 -6.93
N ASP A 115 12.88 3.40 -6.19
CA ASP A 115 13.94 2.55 -6.74
C ASP A 115 13.36 1.35 -7.48
N THR A 116 12.39 0.67 -6.84
CA THR A 116 11.75 -0.50 -7.46
C THR A 116 10.94 -0.12 -8.71
N MET A 117 10.25 1.02 -8.70
CA MET A 117 9.51 1.48 -9.86
C MET A 117 10.43 1.83 -11.03
N GLU A 118 11.54 2.50 -10.76
CA GLU A 118 12.53 2.86 -11.79
C GLU A 118 13.22 1.61 -12.36
N ARG A 119 13.47 0.59 -11.54
CA ARG A 119 14.16 -0.63 -11.95
C ARG A 119 13.29 -1.68 -12.61
N CYS A 120 12.06 -1.87 -12.13
CA CYS A 120 11.18 -2.96 -12.58
C CYS A 120 9.75 -2.52 -12.96
N GLY A 121 9.45 -1.22 -12.94
CA GLY A 121 8.12 -0.70 -13.28
C GLY A 121 7.05 -0.95 -12.21
N LEU A 122 7.41 -1.53 -11.05
CA LEU A 122 6.47 -1.87 -9.98
C LEU A 122 6.95 -1.33 -8.63
N GLY A 123 6.04 -0.68 -7.89
CA GLY A 123 6.30 -0.19 -6.54
C GLY A 123 6.29 -1.31 -5.50
N TRP A 124 7.46 -1.87 -5.22
CA TRP A 124 7.68 -2.84 -4.15
C TRP A 124 8.43 -2.21 -2.98
N PHE A 125 8.30 -2.76 -1.78
CA PHE A 125 9.12 -2.30 -0.66
C PHE A 125 10.55 -2.80 -0.86
N LEU A 126 11.53 -1.92 -0.65
CA LEU A 126 12.92 -2.32 -0.45
C LEU A 126 13.02 -3.39 0.66
N PRO A 127 14.13 -4.14 0.75
CA PRO A 127 14.33 -5.21 1.76
C PRO A 127 14.48 -4.71 3.21
N LYS A 128 13.72 -3.67 3.57
CA LYS A 128 13.49 -3.12 4.91
C LYS A 128 12.27 -3.73 5.58
N PHE A 129 11.41 -4.42 4.82
CA PHE A 129 10.25 -5.13 5.35
C PHE A 129 10.41 -6.63 5.11
N ASN A 130 10.37 -7.41 6.20
CA ASN A 130 10.38 -8.86 6.14
C ASN A 130 8.93 -9.36 6.03
N TRP A 131 8.58 -9.86 4.84
CA TRP A 131 7.26 -10.41 4.54
C TRP A 131 6.95 -11.74 5.25
N ALA A 132 7.97 -12.53 5.62
CA ALA A 132 7.77 -13.79 6.33
C ALA A 132 7.36 -13.54 7.79
N THR A 133 7.94 -12.53 8.44
CA THR A 133 7.60 -12.16 9.83
C THR A 133 6.61 -11.01 9.92
N CYS A 134 6.26 -10.38 8.79
CA CYS A 134 5.47 -9.14 8.73
C CYS A 134 6.03 -8.02 9.65
N ARG A 135 7.36 -7.84 9.67
CA ARG A 135 8.04 -6.84 10.51
C ARG A 135 9.00 -5.98 9.71
N LEU A 136 9.21 -4.74 10.16
CA LEU A 136 10.30 -3.91 9.69
C LEU A 136 11.62 -4.48 10.21
N ALA A 137 12.61 -4.64 9.32
CA ALA A 137 13.93 -5.14 9.66
C ALA A 137 14.71 -4.06 10.44
N PRO A 138 15.43 -4.41 11.53
CA PRO A 138 16.39 -3.50 12.15
C PRO A 138 17.53 -3.15 11.17
N PRO A 139 18.05 -1.91 11.16
CA PRO A 139 17.68 -0.76 12.00
C PRO A 139 16.55 0.12 11.41
N HIS A 140 15.97 -0.26 10.27
CA HIS A 140 15.07 0.58 9.47
C HIS A 140 13.78 0.97 10.20
N GLY A 141 13.27 0.10 11.07
CA GLY A 141 12.04 0.33 11.81
C GLY A 141 12.05 1.63 12.63
N ASP A 142 13.16 1.93 13.29
CA ASP A 142 13.31 3.13 14.12
C ASP A 142 13.40 4.40 13.25
N ASN A 143 14.13 4.34 12.14
CA ASN A 143 14.26 5.48 11.21
C ASN A 143 12.94 5.78 10.48
N ILE A 144 12.15 4.74 10.17
CA ILE A 144 10.80 4.86 9.59
C ILE A 144 9.84 5.49 10.62
N LEU A 145 9.91 5.06 11.88
CA LEU A 145 9.16 5.65 12.99
C LEU A 145 9.48 7.14 13.18
N VAL A 146 10.77 7.50 13.13
CA VAL A 146 11.26 8.87 13.25
C VAL A 146 10.85 9.74 12.05
N GLY A 147 10.86 9.16 10.84
CA GLY A 147 10.31 9.77 9.63
C GLY A 147 8.83 10.09 9.77
N SER A 148 8.12 9.23 10.48
CA SER A 148 6.72 9.34 10.83
C SER A 148 6.49 10.13 12.13
N ALA A 149 7.09 11.33 12.26
CA ALA A 149 6.89 12.23 13.40
C ALA A 149 5.39 12.54 13.68
N LEU A 150 4.55 12.44 12.64
CA LEU A 150 3.09 12.46 12.76
C LEU A 150 2.56 11.22 13.47
N VAL A 151 3.02 10.00 13.17
CA VAL A 151 2.53 8.81 13.86
C VAL A 151 2.85 8.88 15.34
N HIS A 152 4.06 9.21 15.80
CA HIS A 152 4.29 9.21 17.26
C HIS A 152 3.48 10.30 18.00
N LYS A 153 3.43 11.54 17.48
CA LYS A 153 2.72 12.67 18.13
C LYS A 153 1.20 12.59 17.95
N GLU A 154 0.71 12.23 16.76
CA GLU A 154 -0.72 12.05 16.48
C GLU A 154 -1.27 10.76 17.06
N TYR A 155 -0.51 9.67 17.08
CA TYR A 155 -0.92 8.46 17.81
C TYR A 155 -1.07 8.79 19.28
N LYS A 156 -0.11 9.48 19.92
CA LYS A 156 -0.24 9.90 21.32
C LYS A 156 -1.46 10.83 21.53
N ARG A 157 -1.73 11.75 20.59
CA ARG A 157 -2.86 12.69 20.65
C ARG A 157 -4.22 12.02 20.41
N ARG A 158 -4.31 11.11 19.44
CA ARG A 158 -5.54 10.48 18.93
C ARG A 158 -5.71 9.05 19.43
N TRP A 159 -4.85 8.58 20.32
CA TRP A 159 -4.87 7.21 20.85
C TRP A 159 -6.25 6.80 21.32
N ARG A 160 -7.00 7.71 21.96
CA ARG A 160 -8.38 7.47 22.39
C ARG A 160 -9.31 7.18 21.19
N ALA A 161 -9.28 8.02 20.15
CA ALA A 161 -10.10 7.81 18.96
C ALA A 161 -9.70 6.55 18.16
N VAL A 162 -8.39 6.25 18.08
CA VAL A 162 -7.89 5.00 17.47
C VAL A 162 -8.36 3.79 18.26
N LYS A 163 -8.32 3.87 19.60
CA LYS A 163 -8.85 2.83 20.49
C LYS A 163 -10.36 2.68 20.36
N ASP A 164 -11.11 3.77 20.25
CA ASP A 164 -12.58 3.72 20.10
C ASP A 164 -12.98 3.09 18.77
N LEU A 165 -12.34 3.48 17.66
CA LEU A 165 -12.57 2.85 16.34
C LEU A 165 -12.28 1.35 16.38
N ARG A 166 -11.19 0.96 17.07
CA ARG A 166 -10.82 -0.43 17.31
C ARG A 166 -11.87 -1.17 18.14
N ASP A 167 -12.36 -0.56 19.21
CA ASP A 167 -13.38 -1.17 20.08
C ASP A 167 -14.71 -1.37 19.31
N VAL A 168 -15.07 -0.45 18.41
CA VAL A 168 -16.22 -0.61 17.51
C VAL A 168 -15.99 -1.77 16.54
N TYR A 169 -14.83 -1.85 15.89
CA TYR A 169 -14.50 -2.93 14.97
C TYR A 169 -14.53 -4.31 15.66
N ILE A 170 -14.00 -4.42 16.88
CA ILE A 170 -14.06 -5.66 17.68
C ILE A 170 -15.50 -6.05 17.97
N ARG A 171 -16.34 -5.12 18.42
CA ARG A 171 -17.76 -5.40 18.69
C ARG A 171 -18.51 -5.80 17.43
N PHE A 172 -18.20 -5.17 16.30
CA PHE A 172 -18.81 -5.51 15.02
C PHE A 172 -18.43 -6.92 14.56
N ASN A 173 -17.14 -7.29 14.66
CA ASN A 173 -16.70 -8.66 14.37
C ASN A 173 -17.27 -9.69 15.35
N GLN A 174 -17.42 -9.35 16.62
CA GLN A 174 -18.14 -10.19 17.57
C GLN A 174 -19.60 -10.37 17.14
N ALA A 175 -20.32 -9.30 16.80
CA ALA A 175 -21.70 -9.37 16.34
C ALA A 175 -21.84 -10.20 15.05
N ALA A 176 -20.94 -10.03 14.08
CA ALA A 176 -20.91 -10.82 12.85
C ALA A 176 -20.67 -12.32 13.16
N SER A 177 -19.69 -12.63 14.02
CA SER A 177 -19.42 -14.02 14.42
C SER A 177 -20.57 -14.66 15.21
N TRP A 178 -21.33 -13.87 15.97
CA TRP A 178 -22.54 -14.33 16.66
C TRP A 178 -23.67 -14.57 15.67
N TYR A 179 -23.87 -13.65 14.73
CA TYR A 179 -24.86 -13.79 13.67
C TYR A 179 -24.64 -15.08 12.88
N ASP A 180 -23.40 -15.36 12.45
CA ASP A 180 -23.08 -16.59 11.73
C ASP A 180 -23.32 -17.86 12.58
N ARG A 181 -23.03 -17.79 13.89
CA ARG A 181 -23.18 -18.92 14.81
C ARG A 181 -24.64 -19.25 15.15
N TYR A 182 -25.52 -18.24 15.18
CA TYR A 182 -26.95 -18.42 15.46
C TYR A 182 -27.83 -18.52 14.21
N LYS A 183 -27.31 -18.14 13.04
CA LYS A 183 -27.98 -18.40 11.74
C LYS A 183 -28.12 -19.90 11.45
N SER A 184 -27.24 -20.75 11.99
CA SER A 184 -27.30 -22.21 11.87
C SER A 184 -28.32 -22.89 12.82
N GLY A 185 -28.92 -22.15 13.75
CA GLY A 185 -29.88 -22.67 14.74
C GLY A 185 -31.35 -22.26 14.49
N LEU A 186 -31.62 -21.61 13.35
CA LEU A 186 -32.95 -21.14 12.93
C LEU A 186 -33.46 -21.90 11.68
N MET A 187 -33.03 -23.15 11.50
CA MET A 187 -33.60 -24.11 10.54
C MET A 187 -34.05 -25.36 11.27
#